data_AF-A0A843VGQ1-F1
#
_entry.id   AF-A0A843VGQ1-F1
#
_cell.length_a   1.000
_cell.length_b   1.000
_cell.length_c   1.000
_cell.angle_alpha   90.00
_cell.angle_beta   90.00
_cell.angle_gamma   90.00
#
_symmetry.space_group_name_H-M   'P 1'
#
loop_
_entity.id
_entity.type
_entity.pdbx_description
1 polymer ?
#
loop_
_entity_poly.entity_id
_entity_poly.type
_entity_poly.pdbx_seq_one_letter_code
_entity_poly.pdbx_strand_id
1 'polypeptide(L)'
;MFTREEDLPRARVVWESTAQTNFRKSLWAARDKVAKIAGSQNPMPWIDFSPVWMRRDYWESLCHRWATGPWQETSQEAKRNRAAHPEKNVHTSGSVSYATHNQKLCHELERASTFCLLFDLTHKRKGIDDCVSESARTIAATYASSSTATLHSGGEDIRTLIREELL
;
A
#
# COMPACT_ATOMS: atom_id res chain seq x y z
N MET A 1 -20.11 18.39 6.13
CA MET A 1 -20.09 19.34 7.26
C MET A 1 -20.36 18.52 8.50
N PHE A 2 -19.39 18.36 9.41
CA PHE A 2 -19.55 17.58 10.64
C PHE A 2 -20.34 18.44 11.64
N THR A 3 -21.65 18.25 11.72
CA THR A 3 -22.55 19.16 12.46
C THR A 3 -23.10 18.57 13.74
N ARG A 4 -22.66 17.37 14.15
CA ARG A 4 -23.11 16.73 15.40
C ARG A 4 -21.93 16.53 16.35
N GLU A 5 -22.17 16.70 17.64
CA GLU A 5 -21.15 16.60 18.69
C GLU A 5 -20.48 15.21 18.75
N GLU A 6 -21.23 14.17 18.36
CA GLU A 6 -20.79 12.78 18.17
C GLU A 6 -19.79 12.59 17.01
N ASP A 7 -19.71 13.52 16.06
CA ASP A 7 -18.77 13.45 14.93
C ASP A 7 -17.37 13.94 15.32
N LEU A 8 -17.24 14.73 16.40
CA LEU A 8 -15.97 15.33 16.80
C LEU A 8 -14.90 14.30 17.20
N PRO A 9 -15.20 13.25 18.01
CA PRO A 9 -14.23 12.19 18.29
C PRO A 9 -13.82 11.44 17.03
N ARG A 10 -14.76 11.16 16.13
CA ARG A 10 -14.48 10.45 14.87
C ARG A 10 -13.64 11.30 13.92
N ALA A 11 -13.94 12.60 13.82
CA ALA A 11 -13.16 13.56 13.05
C ALA A 11 -11.74 13.69 13.61
N ARG A 12 -11.57 13.71 14.94
CA ARG A 12 -10.25 13.71 15.59
C ARG A 12 -9.44 12.46 15.23
N VAL A 13 -10.03 11.27 15.32
CA VAL A 13 -9.33 10.02 14.97
C VAL A 13 -8.89 10.02 13.50
N VAL A 14 -9.76 10.43 12.59
CA VAL A 14 -9.43 10.53 11.17
C VAL A 14 -8.36 11.59 10.93
N TRP A 15 -8.45 12.74 11.59
CA TRP A 15 -7.46 13.81 11.52
C TRP A 15 -6.09 13.35 12.01
N GLU A 16 -6.02 12.72 13.19
CA GLU A 16 -4.77 12.23 13.77
C GLU A 16 -4.13 11.16 12.90
N SER A 17 -4.92 10.20 12.39
CA SER A 17 -4.43 9.18 11.46
C SER A 17 -3.88 9.78 10.16
N THR A 18 -4.62 10.73 9.59
CA THR A 18 -4.23 11.44 8.36
C THR A 18 -2.97 12.28 8.61
N ALA A 19 -2.92 13.00 9.73
CA ALA A 19 -1.80 13.83 10.13
C ALA A 19 -0.54 12.98 10.36
N GLN A 20 -0.62 11.82 11.01
CA GLN A 20 0.52 10.92 11.20
C GLN A 20 1.07 10.40 9.86
N THR A 21 0.18 9.97 8.97
CA THR A 21 0.56 9.47 7.64
C THR A 21 1.22 10.57 6.81
N ASN A 22 0.61 11.76 6.79
CA ASN A 22 1.12 12.91 6.05
C ASN A 22 2.43 13.42 6.66
N PHE A 23 2.56 13.43 7.99
CA PHE A 23 3.78 13.84 8.68
C PHE A 23 4.96 12.95 8.30
N ARG A 24 4.77 11.63 8.26
CA ARG A 24 5.81 10.70 7.79
C ARG A 24 6.23 10.99 6.35
N LYS A 25 5.27 11.27 5.46
CA LYS A 25 5.56 11.66 4.06
C LYS A 25 6.32 13.00 4.00
N SER A 26 5.91 13.99 4.78
CA SER A 26 6.57 15.30 4.87
C SER A 26 8.01 15.18 5.38
N LEU A 27 8.26 14.36 6.40
CA LEU A 27 9.61 14.06 6.89
C LEU A 27 10.47 13.40 5.82
N TRP A 28 9.93 12.42 5.09
CA TRP A 28 10.66 11.78 3.99
C TRP A 28 11.02 12.79 2.89
N ALA A 29 10.08 13.64 2.48
CA ALA A 29 10.29 14.64 1.45
C ALA A 29 11.33 15.71 1.88
N ALA A 30 11.26 16.16 3.14
CA ALA A 30 12.27 17.04 3.70
C ALA A 30 13.65 16.38 3.67
N ARG A 31 13.76 15.14 4.13
CA ARG A 31 15.00 14.36 4.15
C ARG A 31 15.61 14.20 2.75
N ASP A 32 14.79 13.86 1.76
CA ASP A 32 15.24 13.71 0.37
C ASP A 32 15.74 15.05 -0.20
N LYS A 33 15.04 16.15 0.10
CA LYS A 33 15.44 17.49 -0.33
C LYS A 33 16.78 17.91 0.28
N VAL A 34 16.96 17.75 1.60
CA VAL A 34 18.22 18.14 2.27
C VAL A 34 19.38 17.25 1.84
N ALA A 35 19.15 15.95 1.60
CA ALA A 35 20.20 15.05 1.14
C ALA A 35 20.75 15.46 -0.23
N LYS A 36 19.87 15.96 -1.11
CA LYS A 36 20.25 16.51 -2.41
C LYS A 36 21.03 17.81 -2.28
N ILE A 37 20.61 18.70 -1.38
CA ILE A 37 21.28 19.99 -1.14
C ILE A 37 22.67 19.79 -0.51
N ALA A 38 22.76 18.95 0.51
CA ALA A 38 24.00 18.65 1.23
C ALA A 38 24.95 17.74 0.44
N GLY A 39 24.51 17.16 -0.69
CA GLY A 39 25.29 16.21 -1.48
C GLY A 39 25.66 14.92 -0.74
N SER A 40 24.99 14.63 0.37
CA SER A 40 25.33 13.52 1.26
C SER A 40 24.07 12.86 1.82
N GLN A 41 24.11 11.53 1.89
CA GLN A 41 23.08 10.72 2.56
C GLN A 41 23.33 10.61 4.07
N ASN A 42 24.42 11.17 4.58
CA ASN A 42 24.68 11.28 6.01
C ASN A 42 23.73 12.34 6.61
N PRO A 43 22.97 12.01 7.68
CA PRO A 43 22.06 12.96 8.33
C PRO A 43 22.73 14.14 9.04
N MET A 44 23.99 14.02 9.45
CA MET A 44 24.66 15.05 10.25
C MET A 44 24.78 16.41 9.51
N PRO A 45 25.23 16.45 8.24
CA PRO A 45 25.19 17.67 7.43
C PRO A 45 23.81 18.28 7.22
N TRP A 46 22.71 17.56 7.49
CA TRP A 46 21.36 18.07 7.24
C TRP A 46 20.88 19.08 8.28
N ILE A 47 21.53 19.16 9.45
CA ILE A 47 21.13 20.02 10.58
C ILE A 47 20.97 21.49 10.13
N ASP A 48 21.88 21.96 9.27
CA ASP A 48 21.87 23.34 8.76
C ASP A 48 20.74 23.64 7.76
N PHE A 49 20.09 22.60 7.24
CA PHE A 49 19.07 22.70 6.18
C PHE A 49 17.65 22.42 6.71
N SER A 50 17.36 22.86 7.93
CA SER A 50 16.06 22.65 8.57
C SER A 50 14.88 23.15 7.71
N PRO A 51 13.80 22.36 7.55
CA PRO A 51 12.61 22.79 6.81
C PRO A 51 11.90 23.96 7.50
N VAL A 52 11.38 24.92 6.71
CA VAL A 52 10.69 26.13 7.22
C VAL A 52 9.52 25.82 8.15
N TRP A 53 8.83 24.70 7.93
CA TRP A 53 7.68 24.26 8.72
C TRP A 53 8.05 23.50 10.01
N MET A 54 9.34 23.25 10.26
CA MET A 54 9.83 22.53 11.43
C MET A 54 10.78 23.42 12.23
N ARG A 55 10.66 23.38 13.56
CA ARG A 55 11.65 24.05 14.40
C ARG A 55 13.02 23.37 14.31
N ARG A 56 14.07 24.19 14.31
CA ARG A 56 15.47 23.74 14.16
C ARG A 56 15.87 22.70 15.20
N ASP A 57 15.50 22.88 16.46
CA ASP A 57 15.84 21.97 17.56
C ASP A 57 15.23 20.57 17.40
N TYR A 58 14.00 20.48 16.90
CA TYR A 58 13.38 19.19 16.56
C TYR A 58 14.06 18.54 15.35
N TRP A 59 14.41 19.34 14.35
CA TRP A 59 15.10 18.85 13.17
C TRP A 59 16.49 18.30 13.50
N GLU A 60 17.25 19.01 14.33
CA GLU A 60 18.56 18.60 14.83
C GLU A 60 18.46 17.28 15.61
N SER A 61 17.51 17.19 16.53
CA SER A 61 17.23 15.95 17.28
C SER A 61 16.90 14.76 16.35
N LEU A 62 16.16 15.00 15.28
CA LEU A 62 15.86 13.99 14.26
C LEU A 62 17.12 13.57 13.48
N CYS A 63 17.94 14.54 13.08
CA CYS A 63 19.19 14.27 12.38
C CYS A 63 20.13 13.40 13.22
N HIS A 64 20.28 13.70 14.52
CA HIS A 64 21.03 12.85 15.45
C HIS A 64 20.46 11.44 15.55
N ARG A 65 19.13 11.30 15.68
CA ARG A 65 18.48 10.00 15.72
C ARG A 65 18.70 9.20 14.43
N TRP A 66 18.61 9.85 13.27
CA TRP A 66 18.85 9.20 11.98
C TRP A 66 20.32 8.89 11.72
N ALA A 67 21.25 9.61 12.37
CA ALA A 67 22.67 9.31 12.32
C ALA A 67 23.05 8.06 13.13
N THR A 68 22.16 7.54 13.98
CA THR A 68 22.44 6.32 14.75
C THR A 68 22.53 5.08 13.86
N GLY A 69 23.51 4.21 14.15
CA GLY A 69 23.71 2.94 13.44
C GLY A 69 22.44 2.09 13.32
N PRO A 70 21.70 1.81 14.42
CA PRO A 70 20.48 1.00 14.38
C PRO A 70 19.42 1.53 13.42
N TRP A 71 19.26 2.85 13.35
CA TRP A 71 18.30 3.46 12.43
C TRP A 71 18.77 3.33 10.97
N GLN A 72 20.05 3.54 10.71
CA GLN A 72 20.62 3.40 9.37
C GLN A 72 20.53 1.96 8.86
N GLU A 73 20.85 0.99 9.71
CA GLU A 73 20.71 -0.45 9.40
C GLU A 73 19.26 -0.77 9.01
N THR A 74 18.29 -0.40 9.86
CA THR A 74 16.86 -0.61 9.58
C THR A 74 16.44 0.06 8.28
N SER A 75 16.91 1.29 8.02
CA SER A 75 16.60 2.06 6.82
C SER A 75 17.17 1.38 5.56
N GLN A 76 18.40 0.90 5.62
CA GLN A 76 19.05 0.20 4.51
C GLN A 76 18.43 -1.17 4.27
N GLU A 77 18.08 -1.91 5.31
CA GLU A 77 17.36 -3.17 5.17
C GLU A 77 15.99 -2.97 4.55
N ALA A 78 15.21 -1.98 5.01
CA ALA A 78 13.95 -1.63 4.37
C ALA A 78 14.12 -1.22 2.90
N LYS A 79 15.24 -0.56 2.55
CA LYS A 79 15.57 -0.21 1.16
C LYS A 79 15.92 -1.46 0.34
N ARG A 80 16.73 -2.37 0.89
CA ARG A 80 17.07 -3.67 0.26
C ARG A 80 15.82 -4.51 0.05
N ASN A 81 14.92 -4.59 1.03
CA ASN A 81 13.66 -5.34 0.94
C ASN A 81 12.76 -4.79 -0.18
N ARG A 82 12.68 -3.46 -0.33
CA ARG A 82 11.96 -2.84 -1.46
C ARG A 82 12.63 -3.12 -2.80
N ALA A 83 13.96 -3.11 -2.86
CA ALA A 83 14.73 -3.34 -4.08
C ALA A 83 14.75 -4.82 -4.51
N ALA A 84 14.75 -5.76 -3.56
CA ALA A 84 14.73 -7.20 -3.81
C ALA A 84 13.37 -7.70 -4.32
N HIS A 85 12.30 -6.94 -4.05
CA HIS A 85 10.93 -7.31 -4.36
C HIS A 85 10.15 -6.15 -4.99
N PRO A 86 10.59 -5.62 -6.15
CA PRO A 86 9.92 -4.50 -6.82
C PRO A 86 8.47 -4.85 -7.20
N GLU A 87 8.20 -6.13 -7.40
CA GLU A 87 6.96 -6.69 -7.89
C GLU A 87 5.94 -7.07 -6.79
N LYS A 88 6.37 -7.18 -5.52
CA LYS A 88 5.52 -7.66 -4.42
C LYS A 88 4.51 -6.63 -3.89
N ASN A 89 4.60 -5.37 -4.31
CA ASN A 89 3.73 -4.29 -3.82
C ASN A 89 2.84 -3.66 -4.91
N VAL A 90 2.84 -4.23 -6.12
CA VAL A 90 2.07 -3.69 -7.23
C VAL A 90 0.64 -4.23 -7.15
N HIS A 91 -0.32 -3.32 -6.97
CA HIS A 91 -1.75 -3.58 -6.99
C HIS A 91 -2.40 -2.58 -7.94
N THR A 92 -3.39 -3.00 -8.71
CA THR A 92 -4.13 -2.13 -9.65
C THR A 92 -5.15 -1.24 -8.96
N SER A 93 -5.46 -1.53 -7.70
CA SER A 93 -6.50 -0.86 -6.90
C SER A 93 -6.15 0.53 -6.37
N GLY A 94 -4.92 1.00 -6.57
CA GLY A 94 -4.47 2.29 -6.04
C GLY A 94 -4.63 2.37 -4.51
N SER A 95 -5.00 3.53 -3.97
CA SER A 95 -5.08 3.73 -2.50
C SER A 95 -6.33 3.13 -1.83
N VAL A 96 -7.16 2.37 -2.56
CA VAL A 96 -8.36 1.73 -2.00
C VAL A 96 -7.97 0.47 -1.23
N SER A 97 -8.46 0.34 0.00
CA SER A 97 -8.14 -0.81 0.84
C SER A 97 -8.73 -2.12 0.29
N TYR A 98 -8.08 -3.24 0.58
CA TYR A 98 -8.57 -4.59 0.23
C TYR A 98 -9.95 -4.87 0.84
N ALA A 99 -10.21 -4.42 2.08
CA ALA A 99 -11.52 -4.54 2.74
C ALA A 99 -12.62 -3.75 2.02
N THR A 100 -12.30 -2.54 1.53
CA THR A 100 -13.24 -1.74 0.75
C THR A 100 -13.55 -2.41 -0.60
N HIS A 101 -12.55 -3.01 -1.25
CA HIS A 101 -12.78 -3.80 -2.47
C HIS A 101 -13.66 -5.03 -2.18
N ASN A 102 -13.40 -5.74 -1.07
CA ASN A 102 -14.21 -6.88 -0.64
C ASN A 102 -15.68 -6.49 -0.42
N GLN A 103 -15.94 -5.39 0.29
CA GLN A 103 -17.30 -4.90 0.54
C GLN A 103 -18.05 -4.57 -0.76
N LYS A 104 -17.39 -3.87 -1.70
CA LYS A 104 -17.97 -3.56 -3.01
C LYS A 104 -18.28 -4.83 -3.79
N LEU A 105 -17.34 -5.77 -3.82
CA LEU A 105 -17.50 -7.02 -4.54
C LEU A 105 -18.62 -7.89 -3.93
N CYS A 106 -18.73 -7.96 -2.60
CA CYS A 106 -19.84 -8.67 -1.95
C CYS A 106 -21.20 -8.05 -2.29
N HIS A 107 -21.27 -6.72 -2.36
CA HIS A 107 -22.49 -6.02 -2.72
C HIS A 107 -22.86 -6.26 -4.20
N GLU A 108 -21.88 -6.20 -5.11
CA GLU A 108 -22.09 -6.45 -6.54
C GLU A 108 -22.49 -7.90 -6.85
N LEU A 109 -21.99 -8.87 -6.08
CA LEU A 109 -22.32 -10.28 -6.25
C LEU A 109 -23.54 -10.73 -5.42
N GLU A 110 -24.10 -9.86 -4.58
CA GLU A 110 -25.15 -10.17 -3.58
C GLU A 110 -24.81 -11.38 -2.67
N ARG A 111 -23.52 -11.70 -2.53
CA ARG A 111 -23.00 -12.84 -1.76
C ARG A 111 -21.60 -12.57 -1.26
N ALA A 112 -21.09 -13.42 -0.37
CA ALA A 112 -19.70 -13.33 0.05
C ALA A 112 -18.74 -13.55 -1.14
N SER A 113 -17.78 -12.63 -1.32
CA SER A 113 -16.75 -12.79 -2.34
C SER A 113 -15.69 -13.80 -1.93
N THR A 114 -15.21 -14.58 -2.90
CA THR A 114 -14.06 -15.47 -2.70
C THR A 114 -12.75 -14.69 -2.79
N PHE A 115 -11.74 -15.11 -2.02
CA PHE A 115 -10.40 -14.53 -2.08
C PHE A 115 -9.85 -14.46 -3.52
N CYS A 116 -10.03 -15.51 -4.33
CA CYS A 116 -9.54 -15.55 -5.72
C CYS A 116 -10.15 -14.45 -6.59
N LEU A 117 -11.46 -14.20 -6.47
CA LEU A 117 -12.15 -13.15 -7.23
C LEU A 117 -11.66 -11.76 -6.83
N LEU A 118 -11.50 -11.54 -5.53
CA LEU A 118 -10.99 -10.29 -5.00
C LEU A 118 -9.52 -10.07 -5.37
N PHE A 119 -8.72 -11.14 -5.39
CA PHE A 119 -7.32 -11.13 -5.81
C PHE A 119 -7.20 -10.76 -7.29
N ASP A 120 -7.96 -11.42 -8.17
CA ASP A 120 -8.00 -11.11 -9.60
C ASP A 120 -8.38 -9.65 -9.86
N LEU A 121 -9.41 -9.14 -9.16
CA LEU A 121 -9.85 -7.75 -9.30
C LEU A 121 -8.77 -6.73 -8.90
N THR A 122 -7.90 -7.09 -7.96
CA THR A 122 -6.90 -6.19 -7.35
C THR A 122 -5.50 -6.36 -7.94
N HIS A 123 -5.23 -7.45 -8.67
CA HIS A 123 -3.91 -7.83 -9.17
C HIS A 123 -3.86 -8.21 -10.65
N LYS A 124 -4.99 -8.18 -11.40
CA LYS A 124 -4.99 -8.20 -12.86
C LYS A 124 -5.09 -6.80 -13.45
N ARG A 125 -4.51 -6.63 -14.64
CA ARG A 125 -4.61 -5.37 -15.40
C ARG A 125 -6.02 -5.25 -15.98
N LYS A 126 -6.62 -4.05 -15.93
CA LYS A 126 -7.96 -3.85 -16.50
C LYS A 126 -7.93 -4.07 -18.02
N GLY A 127 -8.77 -4.97 -18.51
CA GLY A 127 -8.89 -5.28 -19.95
C GLY A 127 -7.80 -6.20 -20.51
N ILE A 128 -6.87 -6.69 -19.68
CA ILE A 128 -5.86 -7.69 -20.06
C ILE A 128 -5.90 -8.79 -18.99
N ASP A 129 -6.06 -10.04 -19.41
CA ASP A 129 -6.04 -11.19 -18.48
C ASP A 129 -4.61 -11.55 -18.05
N ASP A 130 -3.87 -10.56 -17.58
CA ASP A 130 -2.51 -10.72 -17.12
C ASP A 130 -2.31 -10.04 -15.77
N CYS A 131 -1.49 -10.66 -14.94
CA CYS A 131 -1.16 -10.17 -13.61
C CYS A 131 -0.31 -8.91 -13.71
N VAL A 132 -0.46 -8.01 -12.75
CA VAL A 132 0.32 -6.77 -12.67
C VAL A 132 1.80 -7.03 -12.39
N SER A 133 2.11 -8.19 -11.83
CA SER A 133 3.47 -8.63 -11.48
C SER A 133 3.61 -10.16 -11.48
N GLU A 134 4.83 -10.65 -11.60
CA GLU A 134 5.21 -12.06 -11.53
C GLU A 134 4.95 -12.66 -10.14
N SER A 135 5.06 -11.82 -9.09
CA SER A 135 4.63 -12.21 -7.74
C SER A 135 3.12 -12.47 -7.69
N ALA A 136 2.32 -11.60 -8.32
CA ALA A 136 0.88 -11.83 -8.43
C ALA A 136 0.56 -13.07 -9.28
N ARG A 137 1.33 -13.32 -10.35
CA ARG A 137 1.21 -14.53 -11.18
C ARG A 137 1.48 -15.81 -10.38
N THR A 138 2.56 -15.81 -9.58
CA THR A 138 2.93 -16.93 -8.70
C THR A 138 1.83 -17.23 -7.68
N ILE A 139 1.28 -16.19 -7.07
CA ILE A 139 0.19 -16.29 -6.10
C ILE A 139 -1.09 -16.82 -6.78
N ALA A 140 -1.47 -16.28 -7.95
CA ALA A 140 -2.60 -16.77 -8.74
C ALA A 140 -2.45 -18.26 -9.12
N ALA A 141 -1.25 -18.67 -9.54
CA ALA A 141 -0.94 -20.07 -9.87
C ALA A 141 -1.06 -20.99 -8.64
N THR A 142 -0.68 -20.49 -7.45
CA THR A 142 -0.82 -21.22 -6.18
C THR A 142 -2.29 -21.49 -5.85
N TYR A 143 -3.17 -20.49 -6.05
CA TYR A 143 -4.61 -20.68 -5.87
C TYR A 143 -5.23 -21.59 -6.93
N ALA A 144 -4.82 -21.46 -8.20
CA ALA A 144 -5.26 -22.36 -9.26
C ALA A 144 -4.93 -23.82 -8.91
N SER A 145 -3.71 -24.07 -8.44
CA SER A 145 -3.22 -25.39 -8.03
C SER A 145 -3.89 -25.91 -6.74
N SER A 146 -4.33 -25.02 -5.86
CA SER A 146 -5.07 -25.39 -4.63
C SER A 146 -6.55 -25.68 -4.91
N SER A 147 -7.13 -25.04 -5.93
CA SER A 147 -8.52 -25.28 -6.36
C SER A 147 -8.69 -26.61 -7.10
N THR A 148 -7.68 -27.04 -7.87
CA THR A 148 -7.66 -28.37 -8.53
C THR A 148 -7.47 -29.53 -7.55
N ALA A 149 -6.96 -29.27 -6.34
CA ALA A 149 -6.91 -30.25 -5.26
C ALA A 149 -8.27 -30.49 -4.57
N THR A 150 -9.30 -29.66 -4.84
CA THR A 150 -10.62 -29.75 -4.18
C THR A 150 -11.78 -30.10 -5.13
N LEU A 151 -11.57 -30.18 -6.45
CA LEU A 151 -12.64 -30.51 -7.41
C LEU A 151 -12.28 -31.71 -8.28
N HIS A 152 -12.56 -32.91 -7.75
CA HIS A 152 -13.22 -33.91 -8.59
C HIS A 152 -14.67 -33.45 -8.78
N SER A 153 -15.07 -33.28 -10.04
CA SER A 153 -16.38 -32.90 -10.59
C SER A 153 -16.56 -31.43 -10.98
N GLY A 154 -16.83 -31.22 -12.27
CA GLY A 154 -17.47 -30.03 -12.82
C GLY A 154 -16.54 -28.91 -13.27
N GLY A 155 -15.83 -29.10 -14.38
CA GLY A 155 -15.15 -28.00 -15.06
C GLY A 155 -16.12 -27.20 -15.93
N GLU A 156 -16.43 -25.96 -15.53
CA GLU A 156 -17.01 -24.95 -16.40
C GLU A 156 -16.32 -23.59 -16.18
N ASP A 157 -16.04 -22.92 -17.29
CA ASP A 157 -15.29 -21.66 -17.39
C ASP A 157 -16.15 -20.48 -16.87
N ILE A 158 -15.60 -19.73 -15.91
CA ILE A 158 -16.30 -18.66 -15.18
C ILE A 158 -16.57 -17.44 -16.09
N ARG A 159 -15.88 -17.31 -17.23
CA ARG A 159 -16.14 -16.24 -18.21
C ARG A 159 -17.48 -16.38 -18.94
N THR A 160 -17.99 -17.60 -19.03
CA THR A 160 -19.27 -17.89 -19.71
C THR A 160 -20.48 -17.55 -18.83
N LEU A 161 -20.37 -17.65 -17.51
CA LEU A 161 -21.48 -17.35 -16.58
C LEU A 161 -21.87 -15.87 -16.52
N ILE A 162 -20.96 -14.94 -16.83
CA ILE A 162 -21.26 -13.49 -16.78
C ILE A 162 -21.94 -12.99 -18.06
N ARG A 163 -21.99 -13.79 -19.15
CA ARG A 163 -22.54 -13.34 -20.44
C ARG A 163 -23.94 -13.86 -20.78
N GLU A 164 -24.48 -14.81 -20.03
CA GLU A 164 -25.81 -15.39 -20.30
C GLU A 164 -26.93 -14.92 -19.36
N GLU A 165 -26.65 -14.18 -18.28
CA GLU A 165 -27.70 -13.61 -17.40
C GLU A 165 -28.10 -12.15 -17.71
N LEU A 166 -27.72 -11.62 -18.88
CA LEU A 166 -28.08 -10.25 -19.31
C LEU A 166 -28.71 -10.17 -20.72
N LEU A 167 -29.52 -11.16 -21.10
CA LEU A 167 -30.56 -11.09 -22.13
C LEU A 167 -31.85 -11.74 -21.62
#